data_AF-A0A0G0WW72-F1
#
_entry.id   AF-A0A0G0WW72-F1
#
_cell.length_a   1.000
_cell.length_b   1.000
_cell.length_c   1.000
_cell.angle_alpha   90.00
_cell.angle_beta   90.00
_cell.angle_gamma   90.00
#
_symmetry.space_group_name_H-M   'P 1'
#
loop_
_entity.id
_entity.type
_entity.pdbx_description
1 polymer ?
#
loop_
_entity_poly.entity_id
_entity_poly.type
_entity_poly.pdbx_seq_one_letter_code
_entity_poly.pdbx_strand_id
1 'polypeptide(L)'
;MANIFKGYEESTFNELEELVANPNKLFTIPAIDSVSDLLGMVANIVFGIGFAFGFIGLAVSFVKLTTSRGDAKAVDTAKNGLTWSVLAILVTIFAIAIKYIFLDLAGVKDKDLLNALPENI
;
A
#
# COMPACT_ATOMS: atom_id res chain seq x y z
N MET A 1 21.45 26.08 27.60
CA MET A 1 20.86 24.72 27.68
C MET A 1 19.49 24.71 28.37
N ALA A 2 19.25 25.45 29.48
CA ALA A 2 17.96 25.44 30.19
C ALA A 2 16.72 25.91 29.38
N ASN A 3 16.88 26.86 28.44
CA ASN A 3 15.75 27.40 27.65
C ASN A 3 15.23 26.41 26.59
N ILE A 4 16.06 25.46 26.16
CA ILE A 4 15.67 24.47 25.15
C ILE A 4 14.72 23.45 25.78
N PHE A 5 15.03 22.97 26.99
CA PHE A 5 14.19 22.00 27.71
C PHE A 5 12.81 22.56 28.07
N LYS A 6 12.73 23.85 28.44
CA LYS A 6 11.44 24.49 28.74
C LYS A 6 10.56 24.64 27.48
N GLY A 7 11.17 24.90 26.32
CA GLY A 7 10.46 24.98 25.04
C GLY A 7 9.89 23.64 24.58
N TYR A 8 10.59 22.53 24.84
CA TYR A 8 10.09 21.18 24.53
C TYR A 8 8.91 20.77 25.42
N GLU A 9 8.92 21.17 26.69
CA GLU A 9 7.85 20.85 27.62
C GLU A 9 6.56 21.58 27.21
N GLU A 10 6.64 22.90 26.95
CA GLU A 10 5.49 23.70 26.46
C GLU A 10 4.93 23.22 25.12
N SER A 11 5.77 22.82 24.16
CA SER A 11 5.27 22.31 22.86
C SER A 11 4.48 21.01 23.04
N THR A 12 4.97 20.09 23.87
CA THR A 12 4.26 18.82 24.11
C THR A 12 2.95 19.03 24.85
N PHE A 13 2.89 19.95 25.82
CA PHE A 13 1.64 20.23 26.51
C PHE A 13 0.59 20.89 25.59
N ASN A 14 1.00 21.79 24.70
CA ASN A 14 0.10 22.42 23.74
C ASN A 14 -0.44 21.43 22.70
N GLU A 15 0.41 20.54 22.20
CA GLU A 15 -0.01 19.46 21.30
C GLU A 15 -0.97 18.50 22.00
N LEU A 16 -0.68 18.10 23.24
CA LEU A 16 -1.57 17.24 24.01
C LEU A 16 -2.91 17.93 24.34
N GLU A 17 -2.92 19.22 24.64
CA GLU A 17 -4.15 20.00 24.86
C GLU A 17 -4.98 20.08 23.57
N GLU A 18 -4.32 20.25 22.42
CA GLU A 18 -4.96 20.24 21.12
C GLU A 18 -5.53 18.85 20.75
N LEU A 19 -4.83 17.77 21.12
CA LEU A 19 -5.27 16.39 20.91
C LEU A 19 -6.40 16.00 21.88
N VAL A 20 -6.42 16.55 23.09
CA VAL A 20 -7.54 16.40 24.04
C VAL A 20 -8.76 17.20 23.59
N ALA A 21 -8.55 18.40 23.02
CA ALA A 21 -9.61 19.24 22.46
C ALA A 21 -10.18 18.68 21.14
N ASN A 22 -9.34 17.98 20.35
CA ASN A 22 -9.76 17.32 19.13
C ASN A 22 -9.20 15.88 19.06
N PRO A 23 -9.90 14.90 19.69
CA PRO A 23 -9.42 13.51 19.73
C PRO A 23 -9.33 12.86 18.35
N ASN A 24 -9.99 13.42 17.34
CA ASN A 24 -9.95 12.91 15.96
C ASN A 24 -8.59 13.14 15.28
N LYS A 25 -7.74 14.03 15.80
CA LYS A 25 -6.37 14.24 15.28
C LYS A 25 -5.43 13.05 15.52
N LEU A 26 -5.73 12.20 16.51
CA LEU A 26 -5.01 10.95 16.76
C LEU A 26 -5.43 9.83 15.79
N PHE A 27 -6.61 9.94 15.19
CA PHE A 27 -7.20 8.97 14.28
C PHE A 27 -7.88 9.70 13.12
N THR A 28 -7.07 10.23 12.21
CA THR A 28 -7.58 10.78 10.95
C THR A 28 -7.96 9.60 10.05
N ILE A 29 -9.25 9.22 10.07
CA ILE A 29 -9.81 8.45 8.96
C ILE A 29 -9.72 9.38 7.74
N PRO A 30 -9.11 8.96 6.62
CA PRO A 30 -9.06 9.78 5.43
C PRO A 30 -10.47 10.28 5.12
N ALA A 31 -10.66 11.60 5.10
CA ALA A 31 -11.94 12.20 4.79
C ALA A 31 -12.33 11.77 3.37
N ILE A 32 -13.43 11.02 3.25
CA ILE A 32 -13.96 10.61 1.97
C ILE A 32 -14.90 11.72 1.52
N ASP A 33 -14.32 12.78 0.95
CA ASP A 33 -15.08 13.95 0.49
C ASP A 33 -15.65 13.72 -0.91
N SER A 34 -15.14 12.71 -1.64
CA SER A 34 -15.61 12.37 -2.98
C SER A 34 -15.64 10.86 -3.25
N VAL A 35 -16.43 10.48 -4.25
CA VAL A 35 -16.45 9.10 -4.79
C VAL A 35 -15.08 8.69 -5.33
N SER A 36 -14.29 9.67 -5.80
CA SER A 36 -12.92 9.43 -6.28
C SER A 36 -12.00 8.97 -5.16
N ASP A 37 -12.12 9.54 -3.95
CA ASP A 37 -11.29 9.17 -2.80
C ASP A 37 -11.61 7.75 -2.33
N LEU A 38 -12.90 7.39 -2.32
CA LEU A 38 -13.34 6.03 -2.02
C LEU A 38 -12.78 5.02 -3.05
N LEU A 39 -12.83 5.35 -4.34
CA LEU A 39 -12.28 4.50 -5.40
C LEU A 39 -10.76 4.38 -5.30
N GLY A 40 -10.05 5.46 -4.95
CA GLY A 40 -8.62 5.45 -4.71
C GLY A 40 -8.22 4.54 -3.55
N MET A 41 -8.96 4.60 -2.44
CA MET A 41 -8.77 3.72 -1.29
C MET A 41 -9.00 2.25 -1.65
N VAL A 42 -10.13 1.94 -2.29
CA VAL A 42 -10.47 0.57 -2.70
C VAL A 42 -9.44 0.02 -3.69
N ALA A 43 -9.02 0.82 -4.67
CA ALA A 43 -8.01 0.43 -5.63
C ALA A 43 -6.68 0.10 -4.94
N ASN A 44 -6.22 0.92 -4.00
CA ASN A 44 -4.99 0.66 -3.25
C ASN A 44 -5.06 -0.65 -2.44
N ILE A 45 -6.20 -0.92 -1.80
CA ILE A 45 -6.43 -2.19 -1.07
C ILE A 45 -6.41 -3.38 -2.03
N VAL A 46 -7.11 -3.29 -3.16
CA VAL A 46 -7.15 -4.35 -4.18
C VAL A 46 -5.76 -4.62 -4.74
N PHE A 47 -4.95 -3.59 -5.01
CA PHE A 47 -3.57 -3.77 -5.46
C PHE A 47 -2.70 -4.45 -4.40
N GLY A 48 -2.82 -4.05 -3.13
CA GLY A 48 -2.11 -4.70 -2.03
C GLY A 48 -2.45 -6.19 -1.91
N ILE A 49 -3.74 -6.52 -2.02
CA ILE A 49 -4.23 -7.90 -2.00
C ILE A 49 -3.74 -8.69 -3.23
N GLY A 50 -3.84 -8.10 -4.42
CA GLY A 50 -3.40 -8.73 -5.67
C GLY A 50 -1.91 -9.07 -5.66
N PHE A 51 -1.08 -8.16 -5.14
CA PHE A 51 0.35 -8.39 -4.96
C PHE A 51 0.62 -9.52 -3.97
N ALA A 52 -0.08 -9.53 -2.82
CA ALA A 52 0.08 -10.58 -1.81
C ALA A 52 -0.29 -11.97 -2.35
N PHE A 53 -1.41 -12.11 -3.09
CA PHE A 53 -1.79 -13.37 -3.71
C PHE A 53 -0.79 -13.83 -4.78
N GLY A 54 -0.26 -12.91 -5.58
CA GLY A 54 0.80 -13.19 -6.53
C GLY A 54 2.05 -13.76 -5.83
N PHE A 55 2.47 -13.15 -4.72
CA PHE A 55 3.63 -13.59 -3.96
C PHE A 55 3.44 -14.97 -3.31
N ILE A 56 2.26 -15.22 -2.72
CA ILE A 56 1.93 -16.52 -2.12
C ILE A 56 1.92 -17.61 -3.19
N GLY A 57 1.30 -17.36 -4.35
CA GLY A 57 1.27 -18.33 -5.44
C GLY A 57 2.67 -18.64 -5.99
N LEU A 58 3.56 -17.64 -6.02
CA LEU A 58 4.96 -17.82 -6.40
C LEU A 58 5.67 -18.75 -5.42
N ALA A 59 5.51 -18.52 -4.11
CA ALA A 59 6.10 -19.35 -3.06
C ALA A 59 5.61 -20.81 -3.12
N VAL A 60 4.30 -21.02 -3.27
CA VAL A 60 3.71 -22.37 -3.40
C VAL A 60 4.24 -23.08 -4.64
N SER A 61 4.29 -22.38 -5.76
CA SER A 61 4.80 -22.92 -7.03
C SER A 61 6.28 -23.26 -6.95
N PHE A 62 7.07 -22.44 -6.26
CA PHE A 62 8.48 -22.68 -6.01
C PHE A 62 8.71 -23.94 -5.14
N VAL A 63 7.99 -24.09 -4.03
CA VAL A 63 8.06 -25.29 -3.17
C VAL A 63 7.65 -26.54 -3.96
N LYS A 64 6.63 -26.42 -4.79
CA LYS A 64 6.19 -27.53 -5.64
C LYS A 64 7.25 -27.90 -6.66
N LEU A 65 7.89 -26.92 -7.30
CA LEU A 65 8.96 -27.16 -8.27
C LEU A 65 10.14 -27.91 -7.66
N THR A 66 10.58 -27.52 -6.46
CA THR A 66 11.72 -28.16 -5.76
C THR A 66 11.37 -29.55 -5.21
N THR A 67 10.11 -29.77 -4.83
CA THR A 67 9.65 -31.04 -4.23
C THR A 67 9.21 -32.08 -5.28
N SER A 68 9.01 -31.69 -6.54
CA SER A 68 8.41 -32.54 -7.58
C SER A 68 9.25 -33.77 -7.98
N ARG A 69 10.54 -33.86 -7.60
CA ARG A 69 11.42 -35.06 -7.70
C ARG A 69 11.34 -35.89 -9.02
N GLY A 70 10.96 -35.29 -10.15
CA GLY A 70 10.87 -35.96 -11.45
C GLY A 70 9.45 -36.35 -11.92
N ASP A 71 8.40 -36.05 -11.16
CA ASP A 71 7.01 -36.16 -11.65
C ASP A 71 6.70 -35.01 -12.61
N ALA A 72 6.58 -35.33 -13.91
CA ALA A 72 6.28 -34.38 -14.97
C ALA A 72 4.98 -33.59 -14.71
N LYS A 73 3.95 -34.23 -14.14
CA LYS A 73 2.66 -33.58 -13.88
C LYS A 73 2.75 -32.54 -12.76
N ALA A 74 3.53 -32.84 -11.72
CA ALA A 74 3.77 -31.92 -10.62
C ALA A 74 4.59 -30.70 -11.06
N VAL A 75 5.60 -30.92 -11.92
CA VAL A 75 6.43 -29.86 -12.51
C VAL A 75 5.61 -28.95 -13.42
N ASP A 76 4.77 -29.49 -14.30
CA ASP A 76 3.94 -28.67 -15.20
C ASP A 76 2.93 -27.81 -14.43
N THR A 77 2.35 -28.38 -13.36
CA THR A 77 1.45 -27.62 -12.48
C THR A 77 2.20 -26.49 -11.76
N ALA A 78 3.43 -26.74 -11.30
CA ALA A 78 4.26 -25.75 -10.64
C ALA A 78 4.67 -24.62 -11.60
N LYS A 79 5.04 -24.93 -12.84
CA LYS A 79 5.37 -23.93 -13.87
C LYS A 79 4.18 -23.06 -14.23
N ASN A 80 3.00 -23.65 -14.37
CA ASN A 80 1.78 -22.90 -14.63
C ASN A 80 1.45 -21.98 -13.45
N GLY A 81 1.50 -22.50 -12.21
CA GLY A 81 1.31 -21.69 -11.01
C GLY A 81 2.28 -20.52 -10.93
N LEU A 82 3.57 -20.76 -11.21
CA LEU A 82 4.60 -19.73 -11.23
C LEU A 82 4.28 -18.65 -12.27
N THR A 83 3.87 -19.06 -13.47
CA THR A 83 3.52 -18.14 -14.56
C THR A 83 2.33 -17.27 -14.19
N TRP A 84 1.26 -17.87 -13.65
CA TRP A 84 0.07 -17.15 -13.20
C TRP A 84 0.38 -16.17 -12.06
N SER A 85 1.26 -16.55 -11.14
CA SER A 85 1.71 -15.68 -10.05
C SER A 85 2.53 -14.50 -10.55
N VAL A 86 3.46 -14.73 -11.48
CA VAL A 86 4.24 -13.67 -12.11
C VAL A 86 3.33 -12.73 -12.91
N LEU A 87 2.36 -13.28 -13.66
CA LEU A 87 1.37 -12.48 -14.38
C LEU A 87 0.51 -11.64 -13.44
N ALA A 88 0.05 -12.18 -12.30
CA ALA A 88 -0.71 -11.42 -11.32
C ALA A 88 0.09 -10.24 -10.75
N ILE A 89 1.37 -10.45 -10.45
CA ILE A 89 2.27 -9.39 -9.99
C ILE A 89 2.47 -8.34 -11.08
N LEU A 90 2.77 -8.76 -12.32
CA LEU A 90 2.99 -7.86 -13.44
C LEU A 90 1.74 -7.03 -13.76
N VAL A 91 0.56 -7.63 -13.80
CA VAL A 91 -0.71 -6.93 -14.04
C VAL A 91 -0.96 -5.90 -12.94
N THR A 92 -0.68 -6.23 -11.69
CA THR A 92 -0.81 -5.29 -10.57
C THR A 92 0.13 -4.09 -10.74
N ILE A 93 1.39 -4.32 -11.11
CA ILE A 93 2.37 -3.26 -11.37
C ILE A 93 1.94 -2.39 -12.55
N PHE A 94 1.49 -3.00 -13.65
CA PHE A 94 0.99 -2.27 -14.82
C PHE A 94 -0.23 -1.42 -14.50
N ALA A 95 -1.18 -1.93 -13.70
CA ALA A 95 -2.35 -1.17 -13.30
C ALA A 95 -1.98 0.06 -12.46
N ILE A 96 -0.99 -0.08 -11.57
CA ILE A 96 -0.43 1.05 -10.81
C ILE A 96 0.25 2.05 -11.75
N ALA A 97 1.08 1.58 -12.68
CA ALA A 97 1.76 2.44 -13.66
C ALA A 97 0.77 3.22 -14.53
N ILE A 98 -0.30 2.57 -14.98
CA ILE A 98 -1.39 3.19 -15.73
C ILE A 98 -2.08 4.27 -14.87
N LYS A 99 -2.41 3.98 -13.60
CA LYS A 99 -2.95 4.97 -12.66
C LYS A 99 -2.06 6.22 -12.60
N TYR A 100 -0.74 6.06 -12.48
CA TYR A 100 0.20 7.18 -12.46
C TYR A 100 0.20 7.98 -13.76
N ILE A 101 0.21 7.31 -14.92
CA ILE A 101 0.19 7.97 -16.23
C ILE A 101 -1.12 8.76 -16.43
N PHE A 102 -2.26 8.19 -16.05
CA PHE A 102 -3.55 8.86 -16.16
C PHE A 102 -3.66 10.07 -15.23
N LEU A 103 -3.11 9.98 -14.01
CA LEU A 103 -3.12 11.10 -13.07
C LEU A 103 -2.17 12.24 -13.49
N ASP A 104 -1.00 11.89 -14.03
CA ASP A 104 -0.07 12.86 -14.62
C ASP A 104 -0.70 13.56 -15.83
N LEU A 105 -1.41 12.81 -16.70
CA LEU A 105 -2.12 13.35 -17.85
C LEU A 105 -3.35 14.20 -17.45
N ALA A 106 -4.02 13.84 -16.35
CA ALA A 106 -5.13 14.61 -15.78
C ALA A 106 -4.67 15.89 -15.06
N GLY A 107 -3.36 16.13 -14.96
CA GLY A 107 -2.79 17.32 -14.32
C GLY A 107 -2.85 17.28 -12.79
N VAL A 108 -3.19 16.13 -12.20
CA VAL A 108 -3.23 15.92 -10.75
C VAL A 108 -1.80 15.64 -10.27
N LYS A 109 -1.13 16.68 -9.79
CA LYS A 109 0.25 16.60 -9.27
C LYS A 109 0.31 16.34 -7.76
N ASP A 110 -0.85 16.21 -7.11
CA ASP A 110 -0.93 16.03 -5.65
C ASP A 110 -0.53 14.60 -5.28
N LYS A 111 0.61 14.50 -4.58
CA LYS A 111 1.20 13.24 -4.08
C LYS A 111 0.32 12.57 -3.03
N ASP A 112 -0.58 13.33 -2.41
CA ASP A 112 -1.49 12.91 -1.34
C ASP A 112 -2.48 11.83 -1.78
N LEU A 113 -2.89 11.84 -3.06
CA LEU A 113 -3.85 10.86 -3.60
C LEU A 113 -3.19 9.55 -4.05
N LEU A 114 -1.86 9.51 -4.07
CA LEU A 114 -1.06 8.45 -4.67
C LEU A 114 -0.30 7.61 -3.65
N ASN A 115 0.03 8.18 -2.50
CA ASN A 115 0.55 7.49 -1.33
C ASN A 115 0.19 8.31 -0.08
N ALA A 116 -1.07 8.26 0.35
CA ALA A 116 -1.47 8.72 1.67
C ALA A 116 -0.80 7.84 2.74
N LEU A 117 0.49 8.02 2.95
CA LEU A 117 1.07 7.98 4.27
C LEU A 117 0.80 9.37 4.85
N PRO A 118 0.27 9.46 6.08
CA PRO A 118 0.05 10.76 6.71
C PRO A 118 1.37 11.54 6.70
N GLU A 119 1.37 12.68 6.02
CA GLU A 119 2.44 13.66 6.11
C GLU A 119 2.24 14.40 7.43
N ASN A 120 2.79 13.84 8.53
CA ASN A 120 3.03 14.59 9.76
C ASN A 120 4.30 14.10 10.48
N ILE A 121 5.38 14.86 10.31
CA ILE A 121 6.26 15.23 11.42
C ILE A 121 6.17 16.75 11.54
#